data_AF-A0A8H3GNH8-F1
#
_entry.id   AF-A0A8H3GNH8-F1
#
_cell.length_a   1.000
_cell.length_b   1.000
_cell.length_c   1.000
_cell.angle_alpha   90.00
_cell.angle_beta   90.00
_cell.angle_gamma   90.00
#
_symmetry.space_group_name_H-M   'P 1'
#
loop_
_entity.id
_entity.type
_entity.pdbx_description
1 polymer ?
#
loop_
_entity_poly.entity_id
_entity_poly.type
_entity_poly.pdbx_seq_one_letter_code
_entity_poly.pdbx_strand_id
1 'polypeptide(L)'
;MRTLGVGIWALLALIIPFLVAAAPTVTRQSSTQLDAQGIFFVSYDGLVNVQSFQQSGVVTYNGYQYAGWYTSTRYAILARRQLPSGSWSTLQLPHQLSVSDSHNVIAIGISPSDGRIHIAMDTHSTVLYYVKSIANLAGSPGSFSWTVSQFGAVQNTLDGLSVTSQFTYPQFLATPDNRLQLFYRSAVSGNGVAQIAEYNGASWTNLGGYTSATGSYTYNGATSTARNLYINGITYSSTGRLHTSGTWRENNGGVLCASGGLTNHDTIWLYRYCEDRGRTWYNNGGTKVATTGSSTVSVTTSGIIVDSLDPNHGLMNQESQTVDSANQPHVIISYVPGRFTQCVQSYAADRIAYARPFHLYRSSNGTWTKVEIPFALGSSGRSQIVMDASDNVYVVLPFLKIVTASKSSGWTDWTLAYDGVAAGLNAFGEVTVDRLRVKSEGVLSVLYQVKSSGTTPSAVMVADFKLNG
;
A
#
# COMPACT_ATOMS: atom_id res chain seq x y z
N MET A 1 58.00 -54.13 -21.87
CA MET A 1 56.60 -53.65 -22.04
C MET A 1 56.11 -53.14 -20.71
N ARG A 2 55.73 -51.86 -20.63
CA ARG A 2 55.26 -51.21 -19.39
C ARG A 2 53.79 -51.57 -19.15
N THR A 3 53.48 -52.20 -18.03
CA THR A 3 52.12 -52.44 -17.56
C THR A 3 51.59 -51.19 -16.86
N LEU A 4 50.61 -50.53 -17.47
CA LEU A 4 49.86 -49.40 -16.92
C LEU A 4 48.79 -49.94 -15.96
N GLY A 5 48.87 -49.55 -14.69
CA GLY A 5 47.78 -49.74 -13.72
C GLY A 5 46.71 -48.68 -13.92
N VAL A 6 45.46 -49.12 -14.14
CA VAL A 6 44.30 -48.24 -14.21
C VAL A 6 43.70 -48.14 -12.79
N GLY A 7 43.91 -47.00 -12.14
CA GLY A 7 43.26 -46.68 -10.88
C GLY A 7 41.80 -46.27 -11.10
N ILE A 8 40.88 -46.97 -10.45
CA ILE A 8 39.45 -46.62 -10.40
C ILE A 8 39.29 -45.49 -9.39
N TRP A 9 39.01 -44.28 -9.88
CA TRP A 9 38.57 -43.16 -9.03
C TRP A 9 37.06 -43.25 -8.85
N ALA A 10 36.61 -43.65 -7.66
CA ALA A 10 35.21 -43.57 -7.28
C ALA A 10 34.82 -42.11 -7.03
N LEU A 11 33.96 -41.56 -7.88
CA LEU A 11 33.36 -40.24 -7.69
C LEU A 11 32.28 -40.36 -6.59
N LEU A 12 32.61 -39.98 -5.35
CA LEU A 12 31.61 -39.79 -4.29
C LEU A 12 30.82 -38.51 -4.60
N ALA A 13 29.63 -38.67 -5.18
CA ALA A 13 28.66 -37.59 -5.29
C ALA A 13 28.10 -37.29 -3.88
N LEU A 14 28.60 -36.21 -3.27
CA LEU A 14 28.02 -35.66 -2.05
C LEU A 14 26.63 -35.09 -2.41
N ILE A 15 25.57 -35.83 -2.10
CA ILE A 15 24.20 -35.29 -2.11
C ILE A 15 24.10 -34.41 -0.87
N ILE A 16 24.31 -33.11 -1.03
CA ILE A 16 23.98 -32.12 0.00
C ILE A 16 22.46 -31.94 -0.07
N PRO A 17 21.69 -32.36 0.95
CA PRO A 17 20.27 -32.03 0.99
C PRO A 17 20.16 -30.52 1.13
N PHE A 18 19.69 -29.84 0.09
CA PHE A 18 19.19 -28.48 0.24
C PHE A 18 17.99 -28.58 1.19
N LEU A 19 18.17 -28.20 2.46
CA LEU A 19 17.04 -27.92 3.34
C LEU A 19 16.25 -26.78 2.68
N VAL A 20 15.13 -27.11 2.06
CA VAL A 20 14.11 -26.11 1.73
C VAL A 20 13.59 -25.61 3.07
N ALA A 21 14.02 -24.41 3.46
CA ALA A 21 13.49 -23.76 4.64
C ALA A 21 11.97 -23.61 4.45
N ALA A 22 11.20 -23.99 5.47
CA ALA A 22 9.76 -23.77 5.47
C ALA A 22 9.44 -22.27 5.46
N ALA A 23 8.22 -21.92 5.05
CA ALA A 23 7.74 -20.54 5.10
C ALA A 23 7.95 -19.92 6.49
N PRO A 24 8.35 -18.64 6.54
CA PRO A 24 8.74 -18.01 7.80
C PRO A 24 7.53 -17.86 8.73
N THR A 25 7.76 -17.98 10.03
CA THR A 25 6.71 -17.77 11.03
C THR A 25 6.70 -16.32 11.52
N VAL A 26 5.65 -15.95 12.25
CA VAL A 26 5.58 -14.68 12.97
C VAL A 26 5.24 -14.91 14.43
N THR A 27 5.78 -14.07 15.31
CA THR A 27 5.44 -14.09 16.74
C THR A 27 4.88 -12.75 17.15
N ARG A 28 3.64 -12.71 17.64
CA ARG A 28 3.04 -11.48 18.18
C ARG A 28 3.79 -11.06 19.45
N GLN A 29 4.45 -9.91 19.42
CA GLN A 29 5.19 -9.36 20.54
C GLN A 29 4.30 -8.51 21.44
N SER A 30 3.41 -7.71 20.85
CA SER A 30 2.56 -6.77 21.57
C SER A 30 1.24 -6.55 20.85
N SER A 31 0.25 -6.08 21.61
CA SER A 31 -0.97 -5.47 21.09
C SER A 31 -1.32 -4.33 22.05
N THR A 32 -1.30 -3.10 21.55
CA THR A 32 -1.47 -1.89 22.35
C THR A 32 -2.70 -1.13 21.87
N GLN A 33 -3.60 -0.82 22.79
CA GLN A 33 -4.73 0.07 22.53
C GLN A 33 -4.23 1.52 22.53
N LEU A 34 -4.38 2.19 21.38
CA LEU A 34 -4.07 3.61 21.25
C LEU A 34 -5.21 4.47 21.79
N ASP A 35 -6.44 4.04 21.54
CA ASP A 35 -7.66 4.74 21.92
C ASP A 35 -8.79 3.72 22.07
N ALA A 36 -9.59 3.82 23.15
CA ALA A 36 -10.77 2.99 23.36
C ALA A 36 -11.99 3.47 22.55
N GLN A 37 -11.95 4.72 22.08
CA GLN A 37 -13.07 5.48 21.55
C GLN A 37 -12.72 6.06 20.17
N GLY A 38 -12.10 5.26 19.30
CA GLY A 38 -11.95 5.61 17.88
C GLY A 38 -13.30 5.71 17.19
N ILE A 39 -13.44 6.66 16.25
CA ILE A 39 -14.68 6.78 15.47
C ILE A 39 -14.94 5.49 14.71
N PHE A 40 -16.20 5.05 14.71
CA PHE A 40 -16.62 3.88 13.97
C PHE A 40 -17.83 4.23 13.11
N PHE A 41 -17.70 4.03 11.81
CA PHE A 41 -18.79 3.96 10.85
C PHE A 41 -18.25 3.19 9.64
N VAL A 42 -19.13 2.41 9.01
CA VAL A 42 -18.77 1.69 7.77
C VAL A 42 -19.31 2.49 6.60
N SER A 43 -18.42 2.86 5.68
CA SER A 43 -18.75 3.39 4.36
C SER A 43 -17.85 2.71 3.35
N TYR A 44 -18.34 2.40 2.16
CA TYR A 44 -17.55 1.71 1.12
C TYR A 44 -16.78 0.48 1.65
N ASP A 45 -17.44 -0.31 2.52
CA ASP A 45 -16.90 -1.50 3.18
C ASP A 45 -15.66 -1.30 4.07
N GLY A 46 -15.37 -0.07 4.50
CA GLY A 46 -14.17 0.24 5.26
C GLY A 46 -14.37 1.25 6.39
N LEU A 47 -13.31 1.41 7.21
CA LEU A 47 -13.23 2.39 8.29
C LEU A 47 -12.20 3.48 7.98
N VAL A 48 -12.48 4.73 8.32
CA VAL A 48 -11.62 5.89 8.04
C VAL A 48 -10.23 5.82 8.68
N ASN A 49 -10.05 5.05 9.76
CA ASN A 49 -8.79 5.02 10.52
C ASN A 49 -7.76 4.00 10.01
N VAL A 50 -8.16 3.03 9.16
CA VAL A 50 -7.34 1.83 8.87
C VAL A 50 -7.48 1.34 7.42
N GLN A 51 -7.66 2.26 6.47
CA GLN A 51 -7.73 1.90 5.05
C GLN A 51 -6.36 1.45 4.51
N SER A 52 -6.34 0.47 3.63
CA SER A 52 -5.10 -0.02 3.00
C SER A 52 -4.34 1.02 2.17
N PHE A 53 -5.04 2.00 1.57
CA PHE A 53 -4.41 3.09 0.81
C PHE A 53 -3.86 4.22 1.69
N GLN A 54 -4.03 4.15 3.02
CA GLN A 54 -3.51 5.12 3.97
C GLN A 54 -1.99 4.93 4.12
N GLN A 55 -1.22 5.58 3.26
CA GLN A 55 0.25 5.52 3.24
C GLN A 55 0.84 6.85 3.74
N SER A 56 1.14 7.00 5.04
CA SER A 56 1.08 5.98 6.11
C SER A 56 0.15 6.39 7.25
N GLY A 57 -0.66 5.44 7.74
CA GLY A 57 -1.42 5.60 8.99
C GLY A 57 -0.59 5.32 10.24
N VAL A 58 0.45 4.51 10.10
CA VAL A 58 1.49 4.24 11.10
C VAL A 58 2.85 4.24 10.41
N VAL A 59 3.84 4.93 10.99
CA VAL A 59 5.17 5.09 10.37
C VAL A 59 6.25 5.24 11.42
N THR A 60 7.40 4.59 11.21
CA THR A 60 8.58 4.73 12.07
C THR A 60 9.60 5.68 11.48
N TYR A 61 10.17 6.53 12.33
CA TYR A 61 11.28 7.40 11.97
C TYR A 61 12.15 7.67 13.19
N ASN A 62 13.47 7.51 13.03
CA ASN A 62 14.49 7.89 14.01
C ASN A 62 14.22 7.36 15.44
N GLY A 63 13.95 6.05 15.56
CA GLY A 63 13.73 5.39 16.85
C GLY A 63 12.36 5.67 17.50
N TYR A 64 11.45 6.35 16.79
CA TYR A 64 10.08 6.61 17.24
C TYR A 64 9.10 6.09 16.20
N GLN A 65 7.94 5.63 16.68
CA GLN A 65 6.81 5.27 15.82
C GLN A 65 5.69 6.27 16.02
N TYR A 66 5.03 6.64 14.92
CA TYR A 66 3.94 7.61 14.85
C TYR A 66 2.69 6.95 14.30
N ALA A 67 1.52 7.36 14.78
CA ALA A 67 0.23 6.88 14.28
C ALA A 67 -0.82 8.00 14.31
N GLY A 68 -1.80 7.96 13.41
CA GLY A 68 -2.88 8.95 13.34
C GLY A 68 -4.25 8.30 13.16
N TRP A 69 -5.25 8.82 13.87
CA TRP A 69 -6.64 8.37 13.78
C TRP A 69 -7.62 9.48 14.19
N TYR A 70 -8.91 9.27 13.91
CA TYR A 70 -10.00 10.11 14.40
C TYR A 70 -10.69 9.48 15.61
N THR A 71 -10.92 10.28 16.64
CA THR A 71 -11.69 9.91 17.84
C THR A 71 -13.18 9.89 17.55
N SER A 72 -13.98 9.31 18.45
CA SER A 72 -15.45 9.33 18.43
C SER A 72 -16.05 10.74 18.35
N THR A 73 -15.32 11.74 18.84
CA THR A 73 -15.64 13.17 18.74
C THR A 73 -15.16 13.81 17.44
N ARG A 74 -14.76 13.01 16.45
CA ARG A 74 -14.26 13.37 15.11
C ARG A 74 -12.92 14.09 15.09
N TYR A 75 -12.27 14.35 16.21
CA TYR A 75 -10.99 15.05 16.21
C TYR A 75 -9.86 14.15 15.70
N ALA A 76 -8.98 14.74 14.88
CA ALA A 76 -7.74 14.07 14.46
C ALA A 76 -6.73 14.03 15.62
N ILE A 77 -6.22 12.84 15.91
CA ILE A 77 -5.15 12.59 16.88
C ILE A 77 -3.89 12.18 16.13
N LEU A 78 -2.76 12.70 16.60
CA LEU A 78 -1.44 12.21 16.25
C LEU A 78 -0.77 11.68 17.52
N ALA A 79 -0.23 10.47 17.45
CA ALA A 79 0.49 9.86 18.55
C ALA A 79 1.92 9.51 18.17
N ARG A 80 2.79 9.43 19.18
CA ARG A 80 4.13 8.86 19.05
C ARG A 80 4.47 7.96 20.22
N ARG A 81 5.33 6.97 20.01
CA ARG A 81 6.04 6.22 21.05
C ARG A 81 7.51 6.10 20.72
N GLN A 82 8.36 6.02 21.75
CA GLN A 82 9.75 5.62 21.58
C GLN A 82 9.82 4.10 21.37
N LEU A 83 10.58 3.63 20.39
CA LEU A 83 10.79 2.20 20.17
C LEU A 83 11.92 1.65 21.06
N PRO A 84 11.89 0.34 21.41
CA PRO A 84 10.89 -0.65 21.01
C PRO A 84 9.65 -0.72 21.92
N SER A 85 9.67 -0.10 23.11
CA SER A 85 8.67 -0.40 24.16
C SER A 85 8.19 0.83 24.96
N GLY A 86 8.41 2.04 24.45
CA GLY A 86 7.91 3.26 25.08
C GLY A 86 6.39 3.37 25.02
N SER A 87 5.81 4.08 25.98
CA SER A 87 4.37 4.39 26.01
C SER A 87 3.99 5.35 24.88
N TRP A 88 2.76 5.22 24.39
CA TRP A 88 2.19 6.17 23.43
C TRP A 88 1.84 7.49 24.12
N SER A 89 2.18 8.59 23.47
CA SER A 89 1.78 9.94 23.82
C SER A 89 0.99 10.55 22.67
N THR A 90 -0.15 11.17 22.97
CA THR A 90 -1.08 11.70 21.96
C THR A 90 -1.11 13.23 21.99
N LEU A 91 -1.41 13.84 20.85
CA LEU A 91 -1.84 15.23 20.76
C LEU A 91 -3.03 15.32 19.80
N GLN A 92 -3.90 16.31 20.04
CA GLN A 92 -5.04 16.59 19.18
C GLN A 92 -4.67 17.69 18.17
N LEU A 93 -4.88 17.42 16.88
CA LEU A 93 -4.74 18.41 15.82
C LEU A 93 -6.00 19.30 15.74
N PRO A 94 -5.90 20.56 15.29
CA PRO A 94 -7.04 21.46 15.18
C PRO A 94 -7.90 21.16 13.93
N HIS A 95 -8.33 19.91 13.79
CA HIS A 95 -9.16 19.44 12.68
C HIS A 95 -10.12 18.35 13.15
N GLN A 96 -11.36 18.44 12.66
CA GLN A 96 -12.39 17.42 12.83
C GLN A 96 -12.76 16.83 11.48
N LEU A 97 -12.98 15.52 11.44
CA LEU A 97 -13.48 14.81 10.26
C LEU A 97 -14.83 15.39 9.80
N SER A 98 -14.85 15.97 8.61
CA SER A 98 -16.01 16.71 8.09
C SER A 98 -17.22 15.82 7.80
N VAL A 99 -17.00 14.62 7.26
CA VAL A 99 -18.06 13.72 6.81
C VAL A 99 -17.73 12.28 7.22
N SER A 100 -18.75 11.47 7.51
CA SER A 100 -18.59 10.03 7.68
C SER A 100 -18.32 9.33 6.35
N ASP A 101 -17.10 9.49 5.85
CA ASP A 101 -16.58 8.86 4.64
C ASP A 101 -15.22 8.22 4.94
N SER A 102 -15.07 6.93 4.63
CA SER A 102 -13.86 6.15 4.90
C SER A 102 -12.68 6.54 4.00
N HIS A 103 -12.91 7.30 2.94
CA HIS A 103 -11.85 7.85 2.09
C HIS A 103 -11.06 8.97 2.78
N ASN A 104 -11.65 9.62 3.78
CA ASN A 104 -11.15 10.81 4.46
C ASN A 104 -10.08 10.48 5.52
N VAL A 105 -9.13 9.62 5.16
CA VAL A 105 -8.07 9.11 6.04
C VAL A 105 -7.07 10.19 6.48
N ILE A 106 -6.28 9.87 7.50
CA ILE A 106 -5.09 10.66 7.90
C ILE A 106 -3.84 10.00 7.29
N ALA A 107 -3.10 10.70 6.45
CA ALA A 107 -1.81 10.25 5.95
C ALA A 107 -0.67 11.04 6.59
N ILE A 108 0.34 10.32 7.09
CA ILE A 108 1.54 10.87 7.73
C ILE A 108 2.74 10.67 6.79
N GLY A 109 3.49 11.75 6.56
CA GLY A 109 4.79 11.75 5.92
C GLY A 109 5.82 12.40 6.82
N ILE A 110 7.02 11.83 6.90
CA ILE A 110 8.13 12.44 7.65
C ILE A 110 9.22 12.78 6.65
N SER A 111 9.58 14.07 6.61
CA SER A 111 10.59 14.58 5.71
C SER A 111 11.98 14.24 6.24
N PRO A 112 12.79 13.46 5.51
CA PRO A 112 14.13 13.11 5.97
C PRO A 112 15.14 14.27 5.88
N SER A 113 14.88 15.30 5.06
CA SER A 113 15.77 16.45 4.90
C SER A 113 15.76 17.40 6.11
N ASP A 114 14.64 17.51 6.80
CA ASP A 114 14.46 18.48 7.88
C ASP A 114 13.68 17.95 9.09
N GLY A 115 13.34 16.66 9.12
CA GLY A 115 12.67 16.00 10.23
C GLY A 115 11.25 16.52 10.54
N ARG A 116 10.60 17.20 9.58
CA ARG A 116 9.21 17.63 9.74
C ARG A 116 8.23 16.48 9.59
N ILE A 117 7.16 16.54 10.36
CA ILE A 117 5.98 15.70 10.18
C ILE A 117 4.98 16.47 9.32
N HIS A 118 4.58 15.88 8.20
CA HIS A 118 3.59 16.35 7.26
C HIS A 118 2.34 15.48 7.37
N ILE A 119 1.17 16.11 7.43
CA ILE A 119 -0.09 15.41 7.65
C ILE A 119 -1.12 15.92 6.64
N ALA A 120 -1.72 15.01 5.89
CA ALA A 120 -2.83 15.28 4.98
C ALA A 120 -4.07 14.51 5.45
N MET A 121 -5.23 15.16 5.46
CA MET A 121 -6.44 14.67 6.14
C MET A 121 -7.69 14.98 5.32
N ASP A 122 -8.73 14.18 5.52
CA ASP A 122 -10.12 14.52 5.20
C ASP A 122 -10.38 14.90 3.72
N THR A 123 -9.87 14.06 2.82
CA THR A 123 -9.96 14.30 1.37
C THR A 123 -10.69 13.20 0.62
N HIS A 124 -11.84 13.52 0.03
CA HIS A 124 -12.51 12.68 -0.96
C HIS A 124 -13.09 13.53 -2.09
N SER A 125 -12.24 13.82 -3.07
CA SER A 125 -12.52 14.76 -4.16
C SER A 125 -12.91 16.15 -3.66
N THR A 126 -12.32 16.52 -2.53
CA THR A 126 -12.51 17.79 -1.82
C THR A 126 -11.20 18.56 -1.74
N VAL A 127 -11.25 19.74 -1.15
CA VAL A 127 -10.07 20.52 -0.78
C VAL A 127 -9.18 19.70 0.19
N LEU A 128 -7.86 19.86 0.08
CA LEU A 128 -6.88 19.27 1.01
C LEU A 128 -7.02 19.87 2.42
N TYR A 129 -6.87 19.09 3.49
CA TYR A 129 -6.56 19.61 4.82
C TYR A 129 -5.15 19.17 5.21
N TYR A 130 -4.23 20.13 5.30
CA TYR A 130 -2.81 19.87 5.49
C TYR A 130 -2.25 20.63 6.69
N VAL A 131 -1.44 19.97 7.49
CA VAL A 131 -0.67 20.59 8.57
C VAL A 131 0.75 20.03 8.57
N LYS A 132 1.72 20.87 8.95
CA LYS A 132 3.11 20.45 9.16
C LYS A 132 3.63 20.88 10.53
N SER A 133 4.58 20.13 11.06
CA SER A 133 5.29 20.49 12.27
C SER A 133 6.39 21.55 12.02
N ILE A 134 6.95 22.08 13.10
CA ILE A 134 8.27 22.71 13.09
C ILE A 134 9.35 21.75 12.57
N ALA A 135 10.47 22.31 12.13
CA ALA A 135 11.62 21.52 11.70
C ALA A 135 12.14 20.66 12.86
N ASN A 136 12.67 19.50 12.50
CA ASN A 136 13.37 18.56 13.36
C ASN A 136 12.53 17.90 14.47
N LEU A 137 11.21 18.08 14.50
CA LEU A 137 10.34 17.47 15.51
C LEU A 137 10.45 15.92 15.54
N ALA A 138 10.58 15.29 14.36
CA ALA A 138 10.84 13.86 14.24
C ALA A 138 12.34 13.53 14.04
N GLY A 139 13.15 14.49 13.62
CA GLY A 139 14.60 14.31 13.47
C GLY A 139 15.37 14.36 14.79
N SER A 140 14.82 14.96 15.85
CA SER A 140 15.37 14.92 17.21
C SER A 140 14.23 14.89 18.23
N PRO A 141 13.46 13.79 18.29
CA PRO A 141 12.20 13.74 19.03
C PRO A 141 12.33 13.96 20.53
N GLY A 142 13.51 13.67 21.11
CA GLY A 142 13.82 13.95 22.52
C GLY A 142 14.14 15.42 22.84
N SER A 143 14.35 16.27 21.83
CA SER A 143 14.65 17.69 22.00
C SER A 143 13.41 18.59 22.03
N PHE A 144 12.23 18.05 21.75
CA PHE A 144 10.99 18.82 21.63
C PHE A 144 9.85 18.17 22.42
N SER A 145 9.05 19.01 23.08
CA SER A 145 7.79 18.61 23.71
C SER A 145 6.79 18.11 22.67
N TRP A 146 6.04 17.05 22.98
CA TRP A 146 5.00 16.52 22.11
C TRP A 146 3.67 17.25 22.31
N THR A 147 3.54 18.43 21.71
CA THR A 147 2.35 19.29 21.89
C THR A 147 1.86 19.85 20.55
N VAL A 148 0.56 20.16 20.46
CA VAL A 148 -0.04 20.73 19.24
C VAL A 148 0.60 22.06 18.82
N SER A 149 1.19 22.82 19.76
CA SER A 149 1.94 24.05 19.47
C SER A 149 3.19 23.85 18.59
N GLN A 150 3.65 22.60 18.42
CA GLN A 150 4.72 22.27 17.47
C GLN A 150 4.22 22.18 16.02
N PHE A 151 2.93 22.39 15.77
CA PHE A 151 2.30 22.33 14.46
C PHE A 151 1.72 23.70 14.09
N GLY A 152 1.73 23.98 12.78
CA GLY A 152 1.09 25.17 12.24
C GLY A 152 -0.44 25.07 12.21
N ALA A 153 -1.09 26.11 11.69
CA ALA A 153 -2.51 26.06 11.36
C ALA A 153 -2.77 25.07 10.21
N VAL A 154 -3.97 24.51 10.17
CA VAL A 154 -4.44 23.69 9.05
C VAL A 154 -4.60 24.59 7.82
N GLN A 155 -4.05 24.15 6.70
CA GLN A 155 -4.07 24.83 5.42
C GLN A 155 -4.80 24.00 4.38
N ASN A 156 -5.36 24.68 3.38
CA ASN A 156 -5.98 24.03 2.22
C ASN A 156 -5.05 23.92 1.00
N THR A 157 -3.77 24.12 1.23
CA THR A 157 -2.68 24.08 0.25
C THR A 157 -1.49 23.35 0.85
N LEU A 158 -0.55 22.92 0.00
CA LEU A 158 0.73 22.39 0.45
C LEU A 158 1.68 23.55 0.73
N ASP A 159 1.55 24.15 1.92
CA ASP A 159 2.41 25.27 2.34
C ASP A 159 2.37 26.46 1.38
N GLY A 160 1.15 26.87 1.01
CA GLY A 160 0.90 27.93 0.02
C GLY A 160 0.78 27.44 -1.43
N LEU A 161 1.25 26.23 -1.76
CA LEU A 161 1.08 25.66 -3.10
C LEU A 161 -0.31 25.05 -3.29
N SER A 162 -1.12 25.65 -4.17
CA SER A 162 -2.38 25.04 -4.63
C SER A 162 -2.09 23.92 -5.64
N VAL A 163 -2.60 22.72 -5.36
CA VAL A 163 -2.37 21.53 -6.20
C VAL A 163 -3.61 21.06 -6.95
N THR A 164 -4.78 21.12 -6.32
CA THR A 164 -6.10 20.83 -6.90
C THR A 164 -7.19 21.17 -5.89
N SER A 165 -8.41 21.46 -6.35
CA SER A 165 -9.60 21.59 -5.50
C SER A 165 -10.33 20.25 -5.25
N GLN A 166 -9.90 19.17 -5.91
CA GLN A 166 -10.52 17.84 -5.83
C GLN A 166 -9.44 16.80 -5.54
N PHE A 167 -8.97 16.77 -4.29
CA PHE A 167 -7.89 15.91 -3.80
C PHE A 167 -8.44 14.61 -3.22
N THR A 168 -7.76 13.48 -3.42
CA THR A 168 -8.06 12.19 -2.75
C THR A 168 -6.78 11.36 -2.59
N TYR A 169 -6.75 10.49 -1.58
CA TYR A 169 -5.71 9.47 -1.39
C TYR A 169 -4.28 10.03 -1.23
N PRO A 170 -4.02 10.86 -0.19
CA PRO A 170 -2.64 11.27 0.08
C PRO A 170 -1.76 10.06 0.42
N GLN A 171 -0.64 9.93 -0.29
CA GLN A 171 0.38 8.90 -0.06
C GLN A 171 1.75 9.57 0.01
N PHE A 172 2.35 9.63 1.21
CA PHE A 172 3.67 10.19 1.42
C PHE A 172 4.76 9.13 1.24
N LEU A 173 5.85 9.52 0.57
CA LEU A 173 6.99 8.63 0.32
C LEU A 173 8.30 9.40 0.46
N ALA A 174 9.18 8.94 1.35
CA ALA A 174 10.56 9.41 1.41
C ALA A 174 11.34 8.91 0.19
N THR A 175 12.13 9.78 -0.42
CA THR A 175 12.99 9.42 -1.55
C THR A 175 14.38 8.99 -1.05
N PRO A 176 15.13 8.19 -1.83
CA PRO A 176 16.50 7.80 -1.50
C PRO A 176 17.48 8.97 -1.37
N ASP A 177 17.20 10.11 -2.01
CA ASP A 177 18.00 11.34 -1.96
C ASP A 177 17.52 12.33 -0.87
N ASN A 178 16.92 11.81 0.21
CA ASN A 178 16.45 12.58 1.37
C ASN A 178 15.44 13.68 1.04
N ARG A 179 14.47 13.41 0.15
CA ARG A 179 13.30 14.28 -0.07
C ARG A 179 12.02 13.59 0.34
N LEU A 180 10.92 14.33 0.29
CA LEU A 180 9.58 13.78 0.51
C LEU A 180 8.74 14.00 -0.75
N GLN A 181 8.02 12.98 -1.18
CA GLN A 181 7.02 13.07 -2.25
C GLN A 181 5.64 12.81 -1.69
N LEU A 182 4.65 13.45 -2.33
CA LEU A 182 3.24 13.22 -2.09
C LEU A 182 2.59 12.78 -3.40
N PHE A 183 2.04 11.59 -3.39
CA PHE A 183 1.20 11.08 -4.46
C PHE A 183 -0.26 11.21 -4.06
N TYR A 184 -1.10 11.55 -5.02
CA TYR A 184 -2.52 11.75 -4.79
C TYR A 184 -3.30 11.61 -6.10
N ARG A 185 -4.63 11.52 -5.98
CA ARG A 185 -5.54 11.59 -7.11
C ARG A 185 -6.16 12.98 -7.17
N SER A 186 -6.08 13.63 -8.33
CA SER A 186 -6.91 14.81 -8.63
C SER A 186 -8.24 14.41 -9.26
N ALA A 187 -9.24 15.28 -9.11
CA ALA A 187 -10.61 15.11 -9.62
C ALA A 187 -11.38 13.96 -8.93
N VAL A 188 -12.29 13.32 -9.65
CA VAL A 188 -13.29 12.39 -9.10
C VAL A 188 -13.06 10.95 -9.56
N SER A 189 -13.77 10.01 -8.92
CA SER A 189 -13.88 8.64 -9.45
C SER A 189 -14.55 8.67 -10.82
N GLY A 190 -14.05 7.86 -11.75
CA GLY A 190 -14.38 7.83 -13.16
C GLY A 190 -13.65 8.87 -14.04
N ASN A 191 -12.93 9.85 -13.48
CA ASN A 191 -12.27 10.91 -14.26
C ASN A 191 -11.12 11.58 -13.51
N GLY A 192 -10.21 10.80 -12.94
CA GLY A 192 -9.14 11.33 -12.09
C GLY A 192 -7.76 10.85 -12.49
N VAL A 193 -6.78 11.67 -12.17
CA VAL A 193 -5.40 11.54 -12.61
C VAL A 193 -4.51 11.33 -11.39
N ALA A 194 -3.56 10.40 -11.47
CA ALA A 194 -2.52 10.25 -10.46
C ALA A 194 -1.49 11.38 -10.62
N GLN A 195 -1.22 12.07 -9.52
CA GLN A 195 -0.43 13.29 -9.43
C GLN A 195 0.77 13.09 -8.51
N ILE A 196 1.79 13.93 -8.66
CA ILE A 196 2.97 13.95 -7.82
C ILE A 196 3.30 15.39 -7.40
N ALA A 197 3.51 15.60 -6.11
CA ALA A 197 4.16 16.78 -5.57
C ALA A 197 5.45 16.39 -4.83
N GLU A 198 6.42 17.28 -4.78
CA GLU A 198 7.75 17.03 -4.20
C GLU A 198 8.10 18.15 -3.21
N TYR A 199 8.58 17.76 -2.03
CA TYR A 199 9.09 18.64 -0.98
C TYR A 199 10.60 18.51 -0.87
N ASN A 200 11.29 19.64 -0.88
CA ASN A 200 12.76 19.69 -0.88
C ASN A 200 13.38 20.00 0.50
N GLY A 201 12.59 20.01 1.58
CA GLY A 201 13.01 20.48 2.92
C GLY A 201 12.72 21.96 3.19
N ALA A 202 12.25 22.71 2.18
CA ALA A 202 11.87 24.11 2.32
C ALA A 202 10.47 24.37 1.75
N SER A 203 10.22 23.94 0.51
CA SER A 203 8.97 24.20 -0.23
C SER A 203 8.49 22.99 -1.02
N TRP A 204 7.18 22.98 -1.31
CA TRP A 204 6.56 22.03 -2.22
C TRP A 204 6.63 22.51 -3.68
N THR A 205 6.74 21.57 -4.62
CA THR A 205 6.61 21.78 -6.06
C THR A 205 5.62 20.77 -6.62
N ASN A 206 4.66 21.23 -7.43
CA ASN A 206 3.74 20.34 -8.14
C ASN A 206 4.43 19.84 -9.42
N LEU A 207 4.67 18.53 -9.53
CA LEU A 207 5.22 17.94 -10.75
C LEU A 207 4.12 17.65 -11.79
N GLY A 208 2.87 17.51 -11.35
CA GLY A 208 1.71 17.27 -12.19
C GLY A 208 1.35 15.79 -12.35
N GLY A 209 0.45 15.53 -13.31
CA GLY A 209 -0.16 14.23 -13.51
C GLY A 209 0.63 13.36 -14.47
N TYR A 210 0.56 12.03 -14.30
CA TYR A 210 1.24 11.07 -15.18
C TYR A 210 0.33 10.00 -15.79
N THR A 211 -0.96 10.00 -15.45
CA THR A 211 -1.95 9.06 -15.99
C THR A 211 -3.03 9.80 -16.79
N SER A 212 -3.62 9.14 -17.77
CA SER A 212 -4.76 9.67 -18.52
C SER A 212 -6.07 9.22 -17.89
N ALA A 213 -7.03 10.14 -17.83
CA ALA A 213 -8.42 9.82 -17.50
C ALA A 213 -9.26 9.48 -18.75
N THR A 214 -8.70 9.58 -19.95
CA THR A 214 -9.41 9.43 -21.23
C THR A 214 -8.78 8.36 -22.15
N GLY A 215 -9.47 8.03 -23.24
CA GLY A 215 -9.14 6.92 -24.16
C GLY A 215 -10.31 5.93 -24.30
N SER A 216 -10.30 5.05 -25.29
CA SER A 216 -11.40 4.10 -25.49
C SER A 216 -11.04 2.71 -24.97
N TYR A 217 -11.90 2.15 -24.13
CA TYR A 217 -11.86 0.76 -23.70
C TYR A 217 -13.21 0.11 -24.03
N THR A 218 -13.19 -1.02 -24.76
CA THR A 218 -14.43 -1.70 -25.20
C THR A 218 -14.46 -3.12 -24.66
N TYR A 219 -15.55 -3.46 -23.98
CA TYR A 219 -15.81 -4.80 -23.49
C TYR A 219 -17.32 -5.01 -23.34
N ASN A 220 -17.80 -6.27 -23.41
CA ASN A 220 -19.23 -6.62 -23.38
C ASN A 220 -20.12 -5.78 -24.34
N GLY A 221 -19.56 -5.35 -25.49
CA GLY A 221 -20.29 -4.56 -26.49
C GLY A 221 -20.46 -3.07 -26.14
N ALA A 222 -19.92 -2.60 -25.01
CA ALA A 222 -19.94 -1.20 -24.61
C ALA A 222 -18.54 -0.58 -24.63
N THR A 223 -18.48 0.73 -24.92
CA THR A 223 -17.22 1.49 -24.89
C THR A 223 -17.25 2.51 -23.75
N SER A 224 -16.22 2.48 -22.92
CA SER A 224 -15.94 3.51 -21.93
C SER A 224 -14.90 4.49 -22.47
N THR A 225 -15.13 5.79 -22.28
CA THR A 225 -14.22 6.86 -22.72
C THR A 225 -13.53 7.61 -21.58
N ALA A 226 -13.90 7.29 -20.33
CA ALA A 226 -13.40 7.94 -19.11
C ALA A 226 -13.09 6.91 -18.01
N ARG A 227 -12.04 7.15 -17.22
CA ARG A 227 -11.53 6.20 -16.21
C ARG A 227 -10.63 6.83 -15.15
N ASN A 228 -10.20 6.00 -14.21
CA ASN A 228 -9.04 6.25 -13.35
C ASN A 228 -8.02 5.14 -13.49
N LEU A 229 -6.75 5.48 -13.29
CA LEU A 229 -5.79 4.53 -12.75
C LEU A 229 -5.80 4.62 -11.22
N TYR A 230 -6.06 3.50 -10.56
CA TYR A 230 -5.93 3.38 -9.11
C TYR A 230 -4.64 2.65 -8.76
N ILE A 231 -3.69 3.37 -8.17
CA ILE A 231 -2.37 2.82 -7.82
C ILE A 231 -2.42 1.93 -6.58
N ASN A 232 -1.79 0.76 -6.64
CA ASN A 232 -1.56 -0.12 -5.49
C ASN A 232 -0.51 0.45 -4.54
N GLY A 233 0.39 1.27 -5.05
CA GLY A 233 1.37 1.98 -4.23
C GLY A 233 2.55 2.43 -5.05
N ILE A 234 3.46 3.13 -4.40
CA ILE A 234 4.67 3.66 -5.01
C ILE A 234 5.84 3.34 -4.11
N THR A 235 6.88 2.73 -4.68
CA THR A 235 7.96 2.15 -3.88
C THR A 235 9.30 2.38 -4.55
N TYR A 236 10.24 2.91 -3.77
CA TYR A 236 11.63 2.97 -4.17
C TYR A 236 12.32 1.64 -3.88
N SER A 237 13.09 1.18 -4.86
CA SER A 237 14.11 0.16 -4.66
C SER A 237 15.36 0.74 -3.99
N SER A 238 16.26 -0.13 -3.52
CA SER A 238 17.55 0.30 -2.94
C SER A 238 18.45 1.08 -3.91
N THR A 239 18.28 0.89 -5.21
CA THR A 239 19.00 1.64 -6.28
C THR A 239 18.30 2.93 -6.69
N GLY A 240 17.20 3.28 -6.03
CA GLY A 240 16.39 4.46 -6.34
C GLY A 240 15.55 4.37 -7.60
N ARG A 241 15.41 3.18 -8.20
CA ARG A 241 14.32 2.88 -9.16
C ARG A 241 12.98 3.04 -8.45
N LEU A 242 12.07 3.83 -9.03
CA LEU A 242 10.70 3.98 -8.53
C LEU A 242 9.80 3.03 -9.30
N HIS A 243 8.93 2.34 -8.56
CA HIS A 243 7.97 1.39 -9.10
C HIS A 243 6.57 1.84 -8.73
N THR A 244 5.64 1.77 -9.68
CA THR A 244 4.20 1.91 -9.42
C THR A 244 3.45 0.83 -10.17
N SER A 245 2.40 0.30 -9.54
CA SER A 245 1.45 -0.62 -10.15
C SER A 245 0.05 -0.15 -9.83
N GLY A 246 -0.93 -0.61 -10.59
CA GLY A 246 -2.31 -0.22 -10.37
C GLY A 246 -3.26 -0.86 -11.36
N THR A 247 -4.52 -0.49 -11.22
CA THR A 247 -5.63 -1.07 -11.98
C THR A 247 -6.46 0.04 -12.60
N TRP A 248 -6.96 -0.18 -13.81
CA TRP A 248 -7.88 0.74 -14.46
C TRP A 248 -9.30 0.54 -13.95
N ARG A 249 -10.06 1.62 -13.78
CA ARG A 249 -11.49 1.57 -13.47
C ARG A 249 -12.28 2.43 -14.44
N GLU A 250 -13.13 1.79 -15.22
CA GLU A 250 -13.95 2.48 -16.22
C GLU A 250 -15.14 3.23 -15.60
N ASN A 251 -15.50 4.36 -16.20
CA ASN A 251 -16.67 5.16 -15.84
C ASN A 251 -17.92 4.81 -16.67
N ASN A 252 -17.99 3.57 -17.19
CA ASN A 252 -19.16 3.09 -17.91
C ASN A 252 -19.49 1.67 -17.41
N GLY A 253 -20.59 1.53 -16.68
CA GLY A 253 -21.05 0.22 -16.18
C GLY A 253 -21.43 -0.78 -17.27
N GLY A 254 -21.67 -0.32 -18.51
CA GLY A 254 -21.98 -1.19 -19.64
C GLY A 254 -20.83 -2.13 -20.03
N VAL A 255 -19.60 -1.86 -19.58
CA VAL A 255 -18.47 -2.79 -19.79
C VAL A 255 -18.56 -4.01 -18.87
N LEU A 256 -19.46 -4.04 -17.88
CA LEU A 256 -19.67 -5.18 -17.00
C LEU A 256 -20.69 -6.16 -17.57
N CYS A 257 -20.52 -7.43 -17.24
CA CYS A 257 -21.52 -8.46 -17.52
C CYS A 257 -22.77 -8.32 -16.62
N ALA A 258 -22.64 -7.68 -15.46
CA ALA A 258 -23.73 -7.41 -14.52
C ALA A 258 -23.50 -6.08 -13.78
N SER A 259 -24.60 -5.36 -13.52
CA SER A 259 -24.56 -3.99 -12.97
C SER A 259 -24.03 -3.89 -11.55
N GLY A 260 -24.06 -4.98 -10.77
CA GLY A 260 -23.54 -5.03 -9.40
C GLY A 260 -22.05 -5.35 -9.30
N GLY A 261 -21.34 -5.48 -10.43
CA GLY A 261 -19.89 -5.67 -10.47
C GLY A 261 -19.08 -4.40 -10.19
N LEU A 262 -17.76 -4.48 -10.43
CA LEU A 262 -16.84 -3.35 -10.32
C LEU A 262 -16.02 -3.26 -11.60
N THR A 263 -16.03 -2.09 -12.27
CA THR A 263 -15.42 -1.84 -13.59
C THR A 263 -13.88 -1.84 -13.60
N ASN A 264 -13.26 -2.51 -12.63
CA ASN A 264 -11.82 -2.62 -12.51
C ASN A 264 -11.30 -3.72 -13.43
N HIS A 265 -10.28 -3.42 -14.22
CA HIS A 265 -9.67 -4.37 -15.14
C HIS A 265 -8.17 -4.11 -15.28
N ASP A 266 -7.45 -5.17 -15.64
CA ASP A 266 -6.00 -5.25 -15.87
C ASP A 266 -5.14 -4.74 -14.71
N THR A 267 -4.04 -5.42 -14.44
CA THR A 267 -2.97 -4.87 -13.59
C THR A 267 -1.87 -4.33 -14.47
N ILE A 268 -1.50 -3.07 -14.25
CA ILE A 268 -0.37 -2.44 -14.92
C ILE A 268 0.84 -2.28 -14.01
N TRP A 269 2.00 -2.10 -14.62
CA TRP A 269 3.21 -1.69 -13.93
C TRP A 269 3.98 -0.68 -14.77
N LEU A 270 4.52 0.33 -14.07
CA LEU A 270 5.43 1.31 -14.61
C LEU A 270 6.63 1.40 -13.68
N TYR A 271 7.78 1.69 -14.27
CA TYR A 271 8.95 2.07 -13.52
C TYR A 271 9.62 3.28 -14.15
N ARG A 272 10.66 3.77 -13.50
CA ARG A 272 11.52 4.83 -14.02
C ARG A 272 12.98 4.46 -13.80
N TYR A 273 13.92 5.03 -14.53
CA TYR A 273 15.35 4.93 -14.17
C TYR A 273 15.74 5.88 -13.04
N CYS A 274 16.75 5.55 -12.23
CA CYS A 274 17.16 6.34 -11.07
C CYS A 274 17.31 7.86 -11.39
N GLU A 275 17.26 8.70 -10.34
CA GLU A 275 17.56 10.16 -10.34
C GLU A 275 16.40 11.13 -10.63
N ASP A 276 15.40 10.81 -11.45
CA ASP A 276 14.44 11.84 -11.94
C ASP A 276 13.20 12.12 -11.05
N ARG A 277 13.19 11.57 -9.83
CA ARG A 277 12.04 11.40 -8.89
C ARG A 277 10.64 11.29 -9.52
N GLY A 278 10.43 10.41 -10.51
CA GLY A 278 9.11 10.14 -11.10
C GLY A 278 8.72 11.15 -12.17
N ARG A 279 9.69 11.82 -12.81
CA ARG A 279 9.44 12.75 -13.92
C ARG A 279 9.23 12.02 -15.25
N THR A 280 9.80 10.84 -15.43
CA THR A 280 9.58 9.99 -16.61
C THR A 280 9.15 8.60 -16.20
N TRP A 281 8.39 7.93 -17.08
CA TRP A 281 7.86 6.59 -16.83
C TRP A 281 8.12 5.66 -18.02
N TYR A 282 8.39 4.40 -17.72
CA TYR A 282 8.78 3.35 -18.64
C TYR A 282 7.90 2.12 -18.43
N ASN A 283 7.62 1.43 -19.54
CA ASN A 283 6.86 0.17 -19.55
C ASN A 283 7.75 -1.05 -19.30
N ASN A 284 7.19 -2.27 -19.27
CA ASN A 284 7.97 -3.47 -18.96
C ASN A 284 9.12 -3.77 -19.94
N GLY A 285 9.01 -3.31 -21.19
CA GLY A 285 10.02 -3.43 -22.24
C GLY A 285 11.10 -2.34 -22.22
N GLY A 286 11.07 -1.43 -21.24
CA GLY A 286 12.07 -0.36 -21.11
C GLY A 286 11.89 0.81 -22.09
N THR A 287 10.72 0.94 -22.71
CA THR A 287 10.36 2.10 -23.53
C THR A 287 9.75 3.20 -22.66
N LYS A 288 10.19 4.45 -22.84
CA LYS A 288 9.59 5.61 -22.17
C LYS A 288 8.16 5.83 -22.70
N VAL A 289 7.18 5.88 -21.81
CA VAL A 289 5.75 5.99 -22.16
C VAL A 289 5.09 7.27 -21.66
N ALA A 290 5.66 7.96 -20.66
CA ALA A 290 5.09 9.20 -20.15
C ALA A 290 6.16 10.12 -19.54
N THR A 291 5.80 11.40 -19.42
CA THR A 291 6.55 12.45 -18.72
C THR A 291 5.58 13.20 -17.82
N THR A 292 5.75 13.10 -16.51
CA THR A 292 4.86 13.73 -15.52
C THR A 292 4.70 15.23 -15.80
N GLY A 293 3.47 15.71 -15.81
CA GLY A 293 3.11 17.10 -16.11
C GLY A 293 3.12 17.44 -17.61
N SER A 294 3.46 16.51 -18.50
CA SER A 294 3.55 16.74 -19.95
C SER A 294 2.80 15.68 -20.77
N SER A 295 3.17 14.41 -20.65
CA SER A 295 2.51 13.30 -21.35
C SER A 295 2.14 12.19 -20.38
N THR A 296 1.05 11.49 -20.65
CA THR A 296 0.42 10.57 -19.70
C THR A 296 0.37 9.13 -20.20
N VAL A 297 0.35 8.19 -19.25
CA VAL A 297 0.05 6.78 -19.53
C VAL A 297 -1.47 6.63 -19.68
N SER A 298 -1.90 6.13 -20.83
CA SER A 298 -3.30 5.82 -21.14
C SER A 298 -3.61 4.33 -21.06
N VAL A 299 -4.90 3.97 -21.06
CA VAL A 299 -5.38 2.58 -21.14
C VAL A 299 -4.89 1.84 -22.40
N THR A 300 -4.53 2.58 -23.47
CA THR A 300 -4.02 2.03 -24.73
C THR A 300 -2.49 2.05 -24.84
N THR A 301 -1.79 2.49 -23.79
CA THR A 301 -0.33 2.56 -23.81
C THR A 301 0.26 1.15 -23.87
N SER A 302 1.07 0.86 -24.89
CA SER A 302 1.62 -0.47 -25.12
C SER A 302 2.63 -0.89 -24.04
N GLY A 303 2.59 -2.17 -23.65
CA GLY A 303 3.58 -2.81 -22.78
C GLY A 303 3.45 -2.52 -21.28
N ILE A 304 2.36 -1.90 -20.84
CA ILE A 304 2.14 -1.58 -19.41
C ILE A 304 1.38 -2.66 -18.64
N ILE A 305 0.57 -3.48 -19.33
CA ILE A 305 -0.24 -4.54 -18.71
C ILE A 305 0.69 -5.70 -18.35
N VAL A 306 0.70 -6.09 -17.07
CA VAL A 306 1.51 -7.20 -16.54
C VAL A 306 0.67 -8.39 -16.11
N ASP A 307 -0.63 -8.18 -15.89
CA ASP A 307 -1.62 -9.23 -15.70
C ASP A 307 -2.91 -8.74 -16.34
N SER A 308 -3.34 -9.41 -17.42
CA SER A 308 -4.59 -9.03 -18.08
C SER A 308 -5.77 -9.70 -17.38
N LEU A 309 -6.80 -8.92 -17.11
CA LEU A 309 -8.01 -9.40 -16.46
C LEU A 309 -9.17 -8.47 -16.84
N ASP A 310 -10.26 -9.03 -17.34
CA ASP A 310 -11.43 -8.27 -17.73
C ASP A 310 -12.28 -7.83 -16.52
N PRO A 311 -13.21 -6.86 -16.68
CA PRO A 311 -13.92 -6.24 -15.56
C PRO A 311 -14.95 -7.15 -14.87
N ASN A 312 -15.23 -8.36 -15.39
CA ASN A 312 -16.26 -9.23 -14.82
C ASN A 312 -15.82 -9.95 -13.53
N HIS A 313 -14.56 -9.77 -13.11
CA HIS A 313 -13.95 -10.53 -12.02
C HIS A 313 -13.87 -9.78 -10.68
N GLY A 314 -14.43 -8.56 -10.59
CA GLY A 314 -14.44 -7.79 -9.34
C GLY A 314 -13.03 -7.54 -8.79
N LEU A 315 -12.08 -7.21 -9.68
CA LEU A 315 -10.71 -6.90 -9.34
C LEU A 315 -10.64 -5.73 -8.35
N MET A 316 -9.88 -5.89 -7.29
CA MET A 316 -9.67 -4.83 -6.31
C MET A 316 -8.66 -3.81 -6.79
N ASN A 317 -8.87 -2.54 -6.44
CA ASN A 317 -7.94 -1.45 -6.64
C ASN A 317 -7.25 -1.02 -5.34
N GLN A 318 -6.08 -0.39 -5.45
CA GLN A 318 -5.33 0.19 -4.32
C GLN A 318 -4.92 -0.81 -3.23
N GLU A 319 -4.46 -2.01 -3.61
CA GLU A 319 -3.91 -2.95 -2.65
C GLU A 319 -2.52 -2.51 -2.17
N SER A 320 -1.46 -3.23 -2.54
CA SER A 320 -0.13 -2.90 -2.06
C SER A 320 0.96 -3.53 -2.91
N GLN A 321 2.17 -2.99 -2.75
CA GLN A 321 3.37 -3.48 -3.40
C GLN A 321 4.60 -3.30 -2.50
N THR A 322 5.67 -4.01 -2.84
CA THR A 322 7.01 -3.89 -2.24
C THR A 322 8.08 -4.20 -3.29
N VAL A 323 9.35 -4.13 -2.91
CA VAL A 323 10.50 -4.40 -3.78
C VAL A 323 11.50 -5.31 -3.05
N ASP A 324 12.02 -6.31 -3.76
CA ASP A 324 13.03 -7.24 -3.23
C ASP A 324 14.46 -6.67 -3.26
N SER A 325 15.41 -7.40 -2.69
CA SER A 325 16.83 -7.04 -2.68
C SER A 325 17.43 -6.96 -4.09
N ALA A 326 16.84 -7.65 -5.07
CA ALA A 326 17.20 -7.60 -6.48
C ALA A 326 16.54 -6.44 -7.25
N ASN A 327 15.90 -5.50 -6.54
CA ASN A 327 15.22 -4.33 -7.08
C ASN A 327 14.06 -4.69 -8.04
N GLN A 328 13.42 -5.83 -7.80
CA GLN A 328 12.24 -6.27 -8.54
C GLN A 328 10.95 -6.01 -7.75
N PRO A 329 9.88 -5.56 -8.43
CA PRO A 329 8.58 -5.32 -7.80
C PRO A 329 7.87 -6.62 -7.42
N HIS A 330 7.16 -6.56 -6.31
CA HIS A 330 6.18 -7.53 -5.85
C HIS A 330 4.86 -6.81 -5.58
N VAL A 331 3.77 -7.30 -6.15
CA VAL A 331 2.44 -6.68 -6.09
C VAL A 331 1.45 -7.72 -5.58
N ILE A 332 0.57 -7.31 -4.67
CA ILE A 332 -0.62 -8.10 -4.33
C ILE A 332 -1.80 -7.48 -5.05
N ILE A 333 -2.54 -8.35 -5.74
CA ILE A 333 -3.86 -8.04 -6.31
C ILE A 333 -4.86 -9.09 -5.82
N SER A 334 -6.15 -8.78 -5.88
CA SER A 334 -7.17 -9.77 -5.55
C SER A 334 -8.43 -9.60 -6.38
N TYR A 335 -9.02 -10.70 -6.80
CA TYR A 335 -10.23 -10.73 -7.61
C TYR A 335 -10.97 -12.06 -7.38
N VAL A 336 -12.16 -12.19 -7.98
CA VAL A 336 -12.95 -13.44 -7.98
C VAL A 336 -12.51 -14.31 -9.16
N PRO A 337 -11.82 -15.44 -8.91
CA PRO A 337 -11.33 -16.30 -9.99
C PRO A 337 -12.46 -16.87 -10.84
N GLY A 338 -12.23 -16.97 -12.15
CA GLY A 338 -13.20 -17.50 -13.13
C GLY A 338 -13.72 -18.90 -12.84
N ARG A 339 -12.97 -19.71 -12.07
CA ARG A 339 -13.41 -21.04 -11.63
C ARG A 339 -14.58 -21.02 -10.64
N PHE A 340 -14.87 -19.88 -10.01
CA PHE A 340 -16.04 -19.71 -9.15
C PHE A 340 -17.19 -19.05 -9.92
N THR A 341 -16.91 -17.97 -10.65
CA THR A 341 -17.86 -17.34 -11.57
C THR A 341 -17.12 -16.57 -12.66
N GLN A 342 -17.69 -16.56 -13.87
CA GLN A 342 -17.25 -15.73 -15.00
C GLN A 342 -17.90 -14.35 -15.00
N CYS A 343 -18.88 -14.12 -14.11
CA CYS A 343 -19.59 -12.87 -14.00
C CYS A 343 -19.96 -12.57 -12.55
N VAL A 344 -19.22 -11.65 -11.93
CA VAL A 344 -19.55 -11.10 -10.61
C VAL A 344 -20.86 -10.32 -10.69
N GLN A 345 -21.85 -10.76 -9.94
CA GLN A 345 -23.19 -10.17 -9.88
C GLN A 345 -23.30 -9.13 -8.75
N SER A 346 -22.61 -9.38 -7.64
CA SER A 346 -22.54 -8.48 -6.49
C SER A 346 -21.10 -8.38 -6.02
N TYR A 347 -20.48 -7.23 -6.25
CA TYR A 347 -19.09 -6.98 -5.92
C TYR A 347 -18.72 -7.40 -4.48
N ALA A 348 -19.48 -6.91 -3.49
CA ALA A 348 -19.16 -7.19 -2.09
C ALA A 348 -19.41 -8.67 -1.74
N ALA A 349 -20.59 -9.21 -2.08
CA ALA A 349 -20.97 -10.56 -1.70
C ALA A 349 -20.09 -11.62 -2.39
N ASP A 350 -19.86 -11.49 -3.70
CA ASP A 350 -19.06 -12.46 -4.47
C ASP A 350 -17.59 -12.40 -4.07
N ARG A 351 -17.06 -11.21 -3.71
CA ARG A 351 -15.70 -11.13 -3.17
C ARG A 351 -15.58 -11.81 -1.80
N ILE A 352 -16.52 -11.55 -0.90
CA ILE A 352 -16.55 -12.20 0.42
C ILE A 352 -16.58 -13.73 0.27
N ALA A 353 -17.37 -14.25 -0.67
CA ALA A 353 -17.49 -15.68 -0.90
C ALA A 353 -16.28 -16.29 -1.63
N TYR A 354 -15.76 -15.62 -2.66
CA TYR A 354 -14.93 -16.26 -3.68
C TYR A 354 -13.57 -15.59 -3.96
N ALA A 355 -13.32 -14.37 -3.48
CA ALA A 355 -12.08 -13.68 -3.82
C ALA A 355 -10.83 -14.41 -3.32
N ARG A 356 -9.77 -14.33 -4.11
CA ARG A 356 -8.44 -14.85 -3.79
C ARG A 356 -7.39 -13.77 -4.00
N PRO A 357 -6.36 -13.68 -3.12
CA PRO A 357 -5.21 -12.84 -3.35
C PRO A 357 -4.21 -13.54 -4.27
N PHE A 358 -3.50 -12.75 -5.07
CA PHE A 358 -2.50 -13.18 -6.02
C PHE A 358 -1.22 -12.38 -5.82
N HIS A 359 -0.10 -13.09 -5.79
CA HIS A 359 1.24 -12.52 -5.74
C HIS A 359 1.80 -12.42 -7.15
N LEU A 360 1.98 -11.19 -7.62
CA LEU A 360 2.63 -10.88 -8.88
C LEU A 360 4.06 -10.43 -8.58
N TYR A 361 5.03 -11.02 -9.24
CA TYR A 361 6.42 -10.59 -9.11
C TYR A 361 7.14 -10.65 -10.44
N ARG A 362 8.11 -9.77 -10.60
CA ARG A 362 8.93 -9.67 -11.80
C ARG A 362 10.29 -10.31 -11.53
N SER A 363 10.78 -11.17 -12.42
CA SER A 363 12.17 -11.63 -12.39
C SER A 363 13.09 -10.61 -13.06
N SER A 364 14.40 -10.71 -12.80
CA SER A 364 15.41 -9.78 -13.34
C SER A 364 15.44 -9.75 -14.88
N ASN A 365 15.11 -10.86 -15.54
CA ASN A 365 14.96 -10.94 -17.01
C ASN A 365 13.70 -10.24 -17.56
N GLY A 366 12.82 -9.74 -16.69
CA GLY A 366 11.61 -9.01 -17.06
C GLY A 366 10.33 -9.82 -17.25
N THR A 367 10.39 -11.13 -16.97
CA THR A 367 9.19 -11.97 -16.92
C THR A 367 8.39 -11.69 -15.65
N TRP A 368 7.07 -11.57 -15.80
CA TRP A 368 6.15 -11.51 -14.68
C TRP A 368 5.61 -12.90 -14.37
N THR A 369 5.57 -13.24 -13.10
CA THR A 369 4.97 -14.47 -12.59
C THR A 369 3.81 -14.10 -11.66
N LYS A 370 2.71 -14.86 -11.75
CA LYS A 370 1.54 -14.71 -10.90
C LYS A 370 1.29 -16.02 -10.18
N VAL A 371 1.20 -15.95 -8.86
CA VAL A 371 0.93 -17.09 -7.99
C VAL A 371 -0.34 -16.79 -7.19
N GLU A 372 -1.31 -17.70 -7.21
CA GLU A 372 -2.45 -17.59 -6.32
C GLU A 372 -2.02 -17.95 -4.90
N ILE A 373 -2.34 -17.09 -3.94
CA ILE A 373 -2.16 -17.36 -2.52
C ILE A 373 -3.34 -18.24 -2.07
N PRO A 374 -3.13 -19.45 -1.52
CA PRO A 374 -4.15 -20.46 -1.31
C PRO A 374 -5.06 -20.20 -0.09
N PHE A 375 -5.43 -18.94 0.14
CA PHE A 375 -6.28 -18.50 1.24
C PHE A 375 -7.39 -17.59 0.72
N ALA A 376 -8.63 -17.86 1.15
CA ALA A 376 -9.75 -16.98 0.85
C ALA A 376 -9.62 -15.65 1.60
N LEU A 377 -10.00 -14.54 0.96
CA LEU A 377 -10.05 -13.25 1.65
C LEU A 377 -11.14 -13.21 2.72
N GLY A 378 -12.33 -13.79 2.43
CA GLY A 378 -13.49 -13.68 3.31
C GLY A 378 -13.98 -12.24 3.50
N SER A 379 -13.60 -11.34 2.60
CA SER A 379 -13.78 -9.90 2.72
C SER A 379 -13.82 -9.26 1.33
N SER A 380 -14.54 -8.16 1.18
CA SER A 380 -14.42 -7.31 -0.01
C SER A 380 -13.14 -6.48 0.01
N GLY A 381 -12.50 -6.27 1.17
CA GLY A 381 -11.33 -5.41 1.35
C GLY A 381 -10.00 -5.94 0.79
N ARG A 382 -8.95 -5.14 1.03
CA ARG A 382 -7.59 -5.21 0.47
C ARG A 382 -6.58 -5.86 1.40
N SER A 383 -5.44 -6.24 0.82
CA SER A 383 -4.31 -6.85 1.50
C SER A 383 -3.05 -5.98 1.46
N GLN A 384 -2.18 -6.13 2.47
CA GLN A 384 -0.88 -5.43 2.58
C GLN A 384 0.29 -6.40 2.41
N ILE A 385 1.21 -6.16 1.47
CA ILE A 385 2.46 -6.92 1.34
C ILE A 385 3.63 -6.17 1.95
N VAL A 386 4.46 -6.90 2.69
CA VAL A 386 5.80 -6.47 3.13
C VAL A 386 6.80 -7.61 2.89
N MET A 387 8.08 -7.28 2.97
CA MET A 387 9.16 -8.23 2.73
C MET A 387 10.30 -7.97 3.71
N ASP A 388 10.81 -9.03 4.35
CA ASP A 388 11.93 -8.95 5.27
C ASP A 388 13.28 -8.76 4.54
N ALA A 389 14.38 -8.76 5.30
CA ALA A 389 15.72 -8.60 4.76
C ALA A 389 16.21 -9.81 3.93
N SER A 390 15.57 -10.97 4.09
CA SER A 390 15.87 -12.23 3.39
C SER A 390 14.99 -12.43 2.14
N ASP A 391 14.23 -11.41 1.76
CA ASP A 391 13.22 -11.42 0.69
C ASP A 391 12.06 -12.41 0.91
N ASN A 392 11.81 -12.85 2.15
CA ASN A 392 10.59 -13.59 2.44
C ASN A 392 9.40 -12.65 2.45
N VAL A 393 8.27 -13.13 1.94
CA VAL A 393 7.05 -12.34 1.78
C VAL A 393 6.10 -12.58 2.93
N TYR A 394 5.53 -11.48 3.43
CA TYR A 394 4.45 -11.49 4.42
C TYR A 394 3.29 -10.67 3.83
N VAL A 395 2.13 -11.31 3.70
CA VAL A 395 0.90 -10.66 3.26
C VAL A 395 -0.07 -10.63 4.42
N VAL A 396 -0.49 -9.42 4.80
CA VAL A 396 -1.55 -9.19 5.78
C VAL A 396 -2.86 -9.08 5.02
N LEU A 397 -3.64 -10.16 5.07
CA LEU A 397 -4.98 -10.24 4.54
C LEU A 397 -5.97 -9.56 5.51
N PRO A 398 -7.22 -9.31 5.07
CA PRO A 398 -8.28 -8.80 5.93
C PRO A 398 -8.44 -9.57 7.25
N PHE A 399 -8.93 -8.86 8.27
CA PHE A 399 -9.05 -9.34 9.66
C PHE A 399 -7.72 -9.69 10.33
N LEU A 400 -6.62 -9.13 9.82
CA LEU A 400 -5.26 -9.31 10.33
C LEU A 400 -4.85 -10.80 10.32
N LYS A 401 -5.01 -11.45 9.16
CA LYS A 401 -4.41 -12.76 8.90
C LYS A 401 -3.08 -12.57 8.19
N ILE A 402 -2.02 -13.15 8.70
CA ILE A 402 -0.68 -13.05 8.11
C ILE A 402 -0.36 -14.38 7.44
N VAL A 403 -0.21 -14.34 6.13
CA VAL A 403 0.26 -15.47 5.32
C VAL A 403 1.66 -15.16 4.80
N THR A 404 2.47 -16.18 4.65
CA THR A 404 3.91 -16.04 4.41
C THR A 404 4.40 -17.01 3.34
N ALA A 405 5.45 -16.63 2.63
CA ALA A 405 6.15 -17.52 1.70
C ALA A 405 7.65 -17.18 1.69
N SER A 406 8.49 -18.20 1.60
CA SER A 406 9.94 -18.05 1.65
C SER A 406 10.53 -17.66 0.29
N LYS A 407 11.64 -16.91 0.30
CA LYS A 407 12.42 -16.66 -0.93
C LYS A 407 13.03 -17.95 -1.48
N SER A 408 13.46 -18.85 -0.60
CA SER A 408 14.11 -20.12 -0.96
C SER A 408 13.20 -21.07 -1.73
N SER A 409 11.88 -21.02 -1.52
CA SER A 409 10.89 -21.77 -2.30
C SER A 409 10.52 -21.09 -3.63
N GLY A 410 11.04 -19.89 -3.90
CA GLY A 410 10.52 -19.02 -4.95
C GLY A 410 9.11 -18.49 -4.66
N TRP A 411 8.77 -18.31 -3.38
CA TRP A 411 7.46 -17.85 -2.89
C TRP A 411 6.29 -18.78 -3.26
N THR A 412 6.50 -20.08 -3.15
CA THR A 412 5.50 -21.11 -3.49
C THR A 412 4.94 -21.86 -2.27
N ASP A 413 5.58 -21.76 -1.12
CA ASP A 413 5.28 -22.49 0.12
C ASP A 413 4.31 -21.76 1.07
N TRP A 414 3.29 -21.11 0.52
CA TRP A 414 2.38 -20.25 1.27
C TRP A 414 1.77 -20.90 2.53
N THR A 415 2.01 -20.28 3.67
CA THR A 415 1.56 -20.77 4.99
C THR A 415 0.87 -19.66 5.79
N LEU A 416 -0.21 -19.99 6.51
CA LEU A 416 -0.86 -19.11 7.47
C LEU A 416 -0.01 -19.03 8.74
N ALA A 417 0.74 -17.94 8.91
CA ALA A 417 1.62 -17.73 10.05
C ALA A 417 0.88 -17.13 11.26
N TYR A 418 -0.22 -16.41 11.04
CA TYR A 418 -1.06 -15.87 12.12
C TYR A 418 -2.50 -15.69 11.66
N ASP A 419 -3.46 -16.09 12.49
CA ASP A 419 -4.88 -15.87 12.25
C ASP A 419 -5.47 -14.92 13.31
N GLY A 420 -5.67 -13.65 12.93
CA GLY A 420 -6.26 -12.65 13.81
C GLY A 420 -7.70 -12.95 14.23
N VAL A 421 -8.45 -13.73 13.45
CA VAL A 421 -9.81 -14.16 13.80
C VAL A 421 -9.74 -15.23 14.88
N ALA A 422 -8.95 -16.28 14.67
CA ALA A 422 -8.77 -17.35 15.66
C ALA A 422 -8.14 -16.83 16.96
N ALA A 423 -7.28 -15.82 16.87
CA ALA A 423 -6.66 -15.16 18.02
C ALA A 423 -7.59 -14.16 18.75
N GLY A 424 -8.83 -13.98 18.29
CA GLY A 424 -9.82 -13.10 18.95
C GLY A 424 -9.51 -11.60 18.86
N LEU A 425 -8.71 -11.16 17.88
CA LEU A 425 -8.38 -9.73 17.73
C LEU A 425 -9.60 -8.88 17.36
N ASN A 426 -10.60 -9.50 16.74
CA ASN A 426 -11.79 -8.82 16.21
C ASN A 426 -11.46 -7.62 15.32
N ALA A 427 -10.33 -7.66 14.58
CA ALA A 427 -9.98 -6.62 13.64
C ALA A 427 -11.06 -6.47 12.56
N PHE A 428 -11.47 -5.25 12.24
CA PHE A 428 -12.43 -4.99 11.18
C PHE A 428 -11.73 -4.91 9.83
N GLY A 429 -12.26 -5.63 8.83
CA GLY A 429 -11.94 -5.40 7.42
C GLY A 429 -10.43 -5.34 7.14
N GLU A 430 -9.95 -4.18 6.70
CA GLU A 430 -8.56 -3.92 6.29
C GLU A 430 -7.69 -3.37 7.41
N VAL A 431 -6.38 -3.29 7.15
CA VAL A 431 -5.37 -2.76 8.08
C VAL A 431 -4.34 -1.91 7.34
N THR A 432 -3.54 -1.14 8.09
CA THR A 432 -2.35 -0.46 7.57
C THR A 432 -1.10 -0.93 8.34
N VAL A 433 0.06 -0.84 7.69
CA VAL A 433 1.31 -1.46 8.17
C VAL A 433 2.46 -0.46 8.18
N ASP A 434 3.34 -0.58 9.17
CA ASP A 434 4.59 0.19 9.22
C ASP A 434 5.66 -0.51 8.39
N ARG A 435 5.89 0.01 7.19
CA ARG A 435 6.83 -0.60 6.23
C ARG A 435 8.29 -0.41 6.61
N LEU A 436 8.61 0.60 7.42
CA LEU A 436 9.99 1.02 7.67
C LEU A 436 10.71 0.14 8.70
N ARG A 437 9.97 -0.54 9.58
CA ARG A 437 10.51 -1.46 10.59
C ARG A 437 10.80 -2.86 10.05
N VAL A 438 10.16 -3.25 8.95
CA VAL A 438 10.18 -4.63 8.46
C VAL A 438 11.60 -5.08 8.12
N LYS A 439 12.28 -4.35 7.23
CA LYS A 439 13.66 -4.71 6.81
C LYS A 439 14.72 -4.34 7.84
N SER A 440 14.50 -3.26 8.60
CA SER A 440 15.50 -2.69 9.52
C SER A 440 15.53 -3.37 10.89
N GLU A 441 14.36 -3.78 11.40
CA GLU A 441 14.19 -4.34 12.75
C GLU A 441 13.65 -5.77 12.74
N GLY A 442 13.20 -6.30 11.60
CA GLY A 442 12.51 -7.59 11.55
C GLY A 442 11.17 -7.57 12.29
N VAL A 443 10.52 -6.40 12.34
CA VAL A 443 9.23 -6.20 13.02
C VAL A 443 8.19 -5.66 12.05
N LEU A 444 7.03 -6.31 12.01
CA LEU A 444 5.83 -5.84 11.33
C LEU A 444 4.88 -5.23 12.37
N SER A 445 4.72 -3.90 12.35
CA SER A 445 3.64 -3.24 13.09
C SER A 445 2.41 -3.10 12.23
N VAL A 446 1.25 -3.44 12.77
CA VAL A 446 -0.05 -3.36 12.10
C VAL A 446 -0.98 -2.47 12.91
N LEU A 447 -1.45 -1.37 12.31
CA LEU A 447 -2.51 -0.54 12.84
C LEU A 447 -3.86 -1.08 12.35
N TYR A 448 -4.75 -1.40 13.29
CA TYR A 448 -6.07 -1.94 13.02
C TYR A 448 -7.10 -1.35 13.99
N GLN A 449 -8.38 -1.49 13.66
CA GLN A 449 -9.48 -1.07 14.52
C GLN A 449 -10.41 -2.25 14.78
N VAL A 450 -10.87 -2.36 16.03
CA VAL A 450 -11.77 -3.44 16.46
C VAL A 450 -13.15 -3.26 15.83
N LYS A 451 -13.74 -4.36 15.36
CA LYS A 451 -15.10 -4.42 14.83
C LYS A 451 -16.11 -3.96 15.88
N SER A 452 -17.07 -3.15 15.42
CA SER A 452 -18.20 -2.67 16.21
C SER A 452 -19.46 -2.67 15.34
N SER A 453 -20.54 -2.11 15.85
CA SER A 453 -21.86 -2.04 15.20
C SER A 453 -22.35 -0.61 15.07
N GLY A 454 -22.98 -0.29 13.95
CA GLY A 454 -23.56 1.03 13.70
C GLY A 454 -22.50 2.13 13.79
N THR A 455 -22.70 3.05 14.74
CA THR A 455 -21.78 4.16 15.02
C THR A 455 -21.12 4.07 16.41
N THR A 456 -21.24 2.92 17.09
CA THR A 456 -20.63 2.72 18.41
C THR A 456 -19.11 2.76 18.29
N PRO A 457 -18.42 3.70 18.97
CA PRO A 457 -16.96 3.82 18.92
C PRO A 457 -16.25 2.52 19.26
N SER A 458 -15.04 2.34 18.74
CA SER A 458 -14.28 1.12 18.97
C SER A 458 -12.78 1.35 19.11
N ALA A 459 -12.10 0.35 19.66
CA ALA A 459 -10.70 0.46 19.98
C ALA A 459 -9.81 0.53 18.73
N VAL A 460 -8.92 1.51 18.68
CA VAL A 460 -7.82 1.63 17.71
C VAL A 460 -6.58 1.00 18.33
N MET A 461 -5.93 0.11 17.59
CA MET A 461 -4.91 -0.80 18.11
C MET A 461 -3.68 -0.82 17.21
N VAL A 462 -2.49 -0.99 17.81
CA VAL A 462 -1.27 -1.37 17.09
C VAL A 462 -0.78 -2.70 17.62
N ALA A 463 -0.57 -3.68 16.74
CA ALA A 463 0.06 -4.94 17.08
C ALA A 463 1.45 -5.06 16.44
N ASP A 464 2.44 -5.47 17.21
CA ASP A 464 3.80 -5.73 16.72
C ASP A 464 4.03 -7.24 16.58
N PHE A 465 4.57 -7.64 15.43
CA PHE A 465 4.93 -9.02 15.12
C PHE A 465 6.41 -9.10 14.81
N LYS A 466 7.14 -9.97 15.51
CA LYS A 466 8.49 -10.37 15.12
C LYS A 466 8.40 -11.30 13.91
N LEU A 467 9.21 -11.03 12.91
CA LEU A 467 9.36 -11.86 11.72
C LEU A 467 10.50 -12.87 11.97
N ASN A 468 10.22 -14.16 11.77
CA ASN A 468 11.16 -15.25 12.08
C ASN A 468 11.70 -15.93 10.79
N GLY A 469 11.95 -15.13 9.74
CA GLY A 469 12.42 -15.59 8.44
C GLY A 469 13.89 -15.41 8.17
#